data_AF-A0A9F7TJB3-F1
#
_entry.id   AF-A0A9F7TJB3-F1
#
_cell.length_a   1.000
_cell.length_b   1.000
_cell.length_c   1.000
_cell.angle_alpha   90.00
_cell.angle_beta   90.00
_cell.angle_gamma   90.00
#
_symmetry.space_group_name_H-M   'P 1'
#
loop_
_entity.id
_entity.type
_entity.pdbx_description
1 polymer ?
#
loop_
_entity_poly.entity_id
_entity_poly.type
_entity_poly.pdbx_seq_one_letter_code
_entity_poly.pdbx_strand_id
1 'polypeptide(L)'
;MVWVTKRCCLQKECTAPSWISIAKDSFQKELISFQVISLIPGEINLTVYLHLEATGSLPLTCTFKAGSVDLCTSPVAHFPSCSCNFLEKHLSSDRLKVTVTVNISDQIFTDSLTLRSCPNITENTQSDAQCTACVSAGCYWNNSGMKCTWTPKSAPYVHIQDICKQYSSEKNNMPEILALWPNEVSFHGKNNAVIKGKNLELVERIRFQGLWTAV
;
A
#
# COMPACT_ATOMS: atom_id res chain seq x y z
N MET A 1 18.67 -10.08 -1.86
CA MET A 1 18.24 -11.45 -1.51
C MET A 1 17.25 -11.87 -2.58
N VAL A 2 17.37 -13.09 -3.10
CA VAL A 2 16.68 -13.53 -4.31
C VAL A 2 15.77 -14.70 -3.98
N TRP A 3 14.59 -14.73 -4.58
CA TRP A 3 13.59 -15.77 -4.43
C TRP A 3 13.55 -16.66 -5.67
N VAL A 4 13.75 -17.96 -5.47
CA VAL A 4 13.79 -18.99 -6.51
C VAL A 4 13.08 -20.24 -5.99
N THR A 5 12.13 -20.79 -6.74
CA THR A 5 11.49 -22.10 -6.43
C THR A 5 11.12 -22.31 -4.95
N LYS A 6 10.51 -21.28 -4.34
CA LYS A 6 10.07 -21.25 -2.92
C LYS A 6 11.20 -21.22 -1.88
N ARG A 7 12.41 -20.81 -2.27
CA ARG A 7 13.55 -20.60 -1.37
C ARG A 7 14.14 -19.23 -1.54
N CYS A 8 14.65 -18.71 -0.43
CA CYS A 8 15.39 -17.46 -0.40
C CYS A 8 16.89 -17.75 -0.41
N CYS A 9 17.64 -17.11 -1.30
CA CYS A 9 19.06 -17.37 -1.54
C CYS A 9 19.79 -16.09 -1.92
N LEU A 10 21.13 -16.10 -1.84
CA LEU A 10 21.92 -15.09 -2.52
C LEU A 10 21.92 -15.37 -4.03
N GLN A 11 22.00 -14.31 -4.84
CA GLN A 11 21.99 -14.43 -6.31
C GLN A 11 23.06 -15.41 -6.82
N LYS A 12 24.23 -15.44 -6.18
CA LYS A 12 25.35 -16.35 -6.49
C LYS A 12 25.10 -17.82 -6.09
N GLU A 13 24.18 -18.08 -5.18
CA GLU A 13 23.87 -19.43 -4.65
C GLU A 13 22.73 -20.08 -5.43
N CYS A 14 21.91 -19.27 -6.11
CA CYS A 14 20.81 -19.75 -6.94
C CYS A 14 21.22 -19.80 -8.41
N THR A 15 21.38 -21.02 -8.93
CA THR A 15 21.71 -21.31 -10.33
C THR A 15 20.48 -21.38 -11.25
N ALA A 16 19.30 -20.98 -10.78
CA ALA A 16 18.10 -21.02 -11.59
C ALA A 16 18.10 -19.93 -12.69
N PRO A 17 17.55 -20.24 -13.87
CA PRO A 17 17.53 -19.31 -15.01
C PRO A 17 16.63 -18.09 -14.78
N SER A 18 15.65 -18.22 -13.88
CA SER A 18 14.71 -17.15 -13.56
C SER A 18 14.58 -16.99 -12.05
N TRP A 19 14.56 -15.74 -11.62
CA TRP A 19 14.51 -15.38 -10.22
C TRP A 19 13.85 -14.02 -10.02
N ILE A 20 13.35 -13.79 -8.80
CA ILE A 20 12.68 -12.56 -8.39
C ILE A 20 13.44 -11.97 -7.20
N SER A 21 13.57 -10.66 -7.12
CA SER A 21 14.12 -9.99 -5.94
C SER A 21 13.35 -8.72 -5.61
N ILE A 22 13.45 -8.29 -4.36
CA ILE A 22 12.94 -6.98 -3.92
C ILE A 22 13.85 -5.92 -4.54
N ALA A 23 13.26 -4.91 -5.18
CA ALA A 23 14.02 -3.83 -5.83
C ALA A 23 14.93 -3.12 -4.81
N LYS A 24 16.11 -2.67 -5.26
CA LYS A 24 17.14 -2.09 -4.36
C LYS A 24 16.67 -0.88 -3.56
N ASP A 25 15.67 -0.16 -4.06
CA ASP A 25 15.04 1.02 -3.46
C ASP A 25 13.77 0.69 -2.63
N SER A 26 13.43 -0.60 -2.46
CA SER A 26 12.13 -1.05 -1.95
C SER A 26 12.09 -1.34 -0.44
N PHE A 27 13.15 -1.05 0.33
CA PHE A 27 13.12 -1.19 1.79
C PHE A 27 12.05 -0.31 2.48
N GLN A 28 11.42 0.62 1.75
CA GLN A 28 10.32 1.46 2.21
C GLN A 28 9.00 1.25 1.43
N LYS A 29 8.98 0.42 0.37
CA LYS A 29 7.81 0.25 -0.50
C LYS A 29 7.11 -1.06 -0.20
N GLU A 30 5.78 -1.04 -0.18
CA GLU A 30 4.99 -2.28 -0.17
C GLU A 30 5.30 -3.09 -1.43
N LEU A 31 5.25 -4.42 -1.33
CA LEU A 31 5.58 -5.33 -2.44
C LEU A 31 4.58 -5.18 -3.60
N ILE A 32 3.33 -4.89 -3.26
CA ILE A 32 2.22 -4.64 -4.18
C ILE A 32 1.73 -3.22 -3.93
N SER A 33 1.43 -2.47 -5.00
CA SER A 33 0.70 -1.21 -4.91
C SER A 33 -0.46 -1.17 -5.90
N PHE A 34 -1.46 -0.35 -5.60
CA PHE A 34 -2.70 -0.25 -6.36
C PHE A 34 -2.87 1.13 -6.95
N GLN A 35 -3.41 1.18 -8.16
CA GLN A 35 -3.86 2.39 -8.83
C GLN A 35 -5.28 2.17 -9.36
N VAL A 36 -6.17 3.11 -9.06
CA VAL A 36 -7.55 3.06 -9.52
C VAL A 36 -7.83 4.26 -10.41
N ILE A 37 -8.33 4.02 -11.61
CA ILE A 37 -8.64 5.05 -12.59
C ILE A 37 -10.05 4.82 -13.13
N SER A 38 -10.85 5.86 -13.24
CA SER A 38 -12.06 5.82 -14.08
C SER A 38 -11.72 6.31 -15.48
N LEU A 39 -11.72 5.39 -16.45
CA LEU A 39 -11.39 5.69 -17.86
C LEU A 39 -12.58 6.36 -18.57
N ILE A 40 -13.79 5.87 -18.29
CA ILE A 40 -15.07 6.30 -18.84
C ILE A 40 -16.07 6.31 -17.68
N PRO A 41 -17.08 7.21 -17.65
CA PRO A 41 -18.13 7.16 -16.64
C PRO A 41 -18.75 5.76 -16.54
N GLY A 42 -18.72 5.16 -15.34
CA GLY A 42 -19.26 3.83 -15.07
C GLY A 42 -18.30 2.65 -15.28
N GLU A 43 -17.06 2.88 -15.72
CA GLU A 43 -16.01 1.85 -15.84
C GLU A 43 -14.77 2.22 -15.03
N ILE A 44 -14.27 1.24 -14.26
CA ILE A 44 -13.12 1.38 -13.38
C ILE A 44 -12.02 0.45 -13.87
N ASN A 45 -10.83 1.02 -14.05
CA ASN A 45 -9.58 0.30 -14.25
C ASN A 45 -8.83 0.24 -12.93
N LEU A 46 -8.59 -0.97 -12.44
CA LEU A 46 -7.72 -1.25 -11.31
C LEU A 46 -6.41 -1.84 -11.83
N THR A 47 -5.33 -1.08 -11.69
CA THR A 47 -3.98 -1.49 -12.02
C THR A 47 -3.19 -1.81 -10.75
N VAL A 48 -2.46 -2.91 -10.79
CA VAL A 48 -1.64 -3.41 -9.69
C VAL A 48 -0.19 -3.41 -10.17
N TYR A 49 0.69 -2.81 -9.37
CA TYR A 49 2.12 -2.74 -9.64
C TYR A 49 2.88 -3.61 -8.64
N LEU A 50 3.85 -4.36 -9.14
CA LEU A 50 4.77 -5.15 -8.35
C LEU A 50 6.10 -4.42 -8.22
N HIS A 51 6.54 -4.19 -6.99
CA HIS A 51 7.82 -3.54 -6.71
C HIS A 51 8.95 -4.57 -6.61
N LEU A 52 9.11 -5.35 -7.70
CA LEU A 52 10.01 -6.48 -7.81
C LEU A 52 10.91 -6.38 -9.05
N GLU A 53 12.12 -6.89 -8.94
CA GLU A 53 13.04 -7.11 -10.06
C GLU A 53 13.00 -8.60 -10.45
N ALA A 54 12.99 -8.90 -11.75
CA ALA A 54 13.02 -10.26 -12.25
C ALA A 54 14.03 -10.40 -13.39
N THR A 55 14.63 -11.59 -13.52
CA THR A 55 15.45 -11.96 -14.69
C THR A 55 14.76 -13.00 -15.55
N GLY A 56 14.76 -12.76 -16.86
CA GLY A 56 14.07 -13.60 -17.84
C GLY A 56 12.60 -13.24 -17.98
N SER A 57 11.90 -13.95 -18.88
CA SER A 57 10.45 -13.82 -19.04
C SER A 57 9.77 -14.70 -17.99
N LEU A 58 9.19 -14.07 -16.98
CA LEU A 58 8.35 -14.75 -15.99
C LEU A 58 6.89 -14.56 -16.36
N PRO A 59 6.13 -15.64 -16.64
CA PRO A 59 4.70 -15.52 -16.89
C PRO A 59 4.01 -14.98 -15.65
N LEU A 60 3.36 -13.83 -15.82
CA LEU A 60 2.55 -13.16 -14.81
C LEU A 60 1.08 -13.48 -15.07
N THR A 61 0.36 -13.90 -14.05
CA THR A 61 -1.11 -13.98 -14.10
C THR A 61 -1.69 -13.30 -12.87
N CYS A 62 -2.84 -12.65 -13.02
CA CYS A 62 -3.52 -11.98 -11.93
C CYS A 62 -4.97 -12.40 -11.89
N THR A 63 -5.54 -12.47 -10.69
CA THR A 63 -6.96 -12.69 -10.47
C THR A 63 -7.47 -11.63 -9.51
N PHE A 64 -8.62 -11.04 -9.84
CA PHE A 64 -9.23 -9.96 -9.08
C PHE A 64 -10.59 -10.45 -8.61
N LYS A 65 -10.76 -10.59 -7.29
CA LYS A 65 -11.99 -11.14 -6.71
C LYS A 65 -12.66 -10.16 -5.78
N ALA A 66 -13.99 -10.10 -5.86
CA ALA A 66 -14.85 -9.52 -4.84
C ALA A 66 -15.60 -10.66 -4.13
N GLY A 67 -15.13 -11.03 -2.94
CA GLY A 67 -15.59 -12.25 -2.27
C GLY A 67 -15.27 -13.48 -3.11
N SER A 68 -16.31 -14.20 -3.56
CA SER A 68 -16.17 -15.40 -4.40
C SER A 68 -16.29 -15.13 -5.91
N VAL A 69 -16.56 -13.89 -6.31
CA VAL A 69 -16.83 -13.52 -7.71
C VAL A 69 -15.60 -12.91 -8.36
N ASP A 70 -15.22 -13.39 -9.54
CA ASP A 70 -14.18 -12.77 -10.37
C ASP A 70 -14.72 -11.47 -10.97
N LEU A 71 -14.00 -10.36 -10.75
CA LEU A 71 -14.39 -9.02 -11.22
C LEU A 71 -14.15 -8.82 -12.71
N CYS A 72 -13.20 -9.57 -13.28
CA CYS A 72 -12.82 -9.48 -14.68
C CYS A 72 -12.54 -10.87 -15.23
N THR A 73 -13.04 -11.10 -16.45
CA THR A 73 -12.90 -12.35 -17.20
C THR A 73 -11.52 -12.53 -17.81
N SER A 74 -10.88 -11.44 -18.23
CA SER A 74 -9.57 -11.45 -18.88
C SER A 74 -8.70 -10.27 -18.40
N PRO A 75 -8.02 -10.39 -17.24
CA PRO A 75 -7.09 -9.38 -16.77
C PRO A 75 -5.88 -9.30 -17.70
N VAL A 76 -5.40 -8.08 -17.95
CA VAL A 76 -4.19 -7.84 -18.74
C VAL A 76 -3.00 -7.93 -17.81
N ALA A 77 -2.08 -8.85 -18.06
CA ALA A 77 -0.94 -9.12 -17.20
C ALA A 77 0.36 -9.01 -17.99
N HIS A 78 1.21 -8.04 -17.63
CA HIS A 78 2.54 -7.84 -18.21
C HIS A 78 3.49 -7.45 -17.10
N PHE A 79 4.46 -8.30 -16.76
CA PHE A 79 5.40 -8.00 -15.70
C PHE A 79 6.03 -6.60 -15.90
N PRO A 80 6.02 -5.70 -14.90
CA PRO A 80 5.70 -5.90 -13.49
C PRO A 80 4.28 -5.45 -13.06
N SER A 81 3.31 -5.34 -13.97
CA SER A 81 1.96 -4.88 -13.64
C SER A 81 0.84 -5.76 -14.20
N CYS A 82 -0.34 -5.65 -13.61
CA CYS A 82 -1.55 -6.20 -14.20
C CYS A 82 -2.74 -5.28 -13.95
N SER A 83 -3.66 -5.26 -14.91
CA SER A 83 -4.81 -4.38 -14.89
C SER A 83 -6.11 -5.12 -15.16
N CYS A 84 -7.17 -4.68 -14.52
CA CYS A 84 -8.51 -5.21 -14.63
C CYS A 84 -9.51 -4.08 -14.82
N ASN A 85 -10.38 -4.22 -15.81
CA ASN A 85 -11.50 -3.31 -16.00
C ASN A 85 -12.79 -3.97 -15.52
N PHE A 86 -13.61 -3.25 -14.77
CA PHE A 86 -14.91 -3.70 -14.33
C PHE A 86 -15.89 -2.52 -14.19
N LEU A 87 -17.18 -2.83 -14.17
CA LEU A 87 -18.24 -1.82 -14.11
C LEU A 87 -18.42 -1.26 -12.69
N GLU A 88 -18.59 0.05 -12.57
CA GLU A 88 -18.80 0.77 -11.30
C GLU A 88 -20.05 0.28 -10.54
N LYS A 89 -21.03 -0.31 -11.24
CA LYS A 89 -22.20 -0.95 -10.60
C LYS A 89 -21.82 -2.01 -9.54
N HIS A 90 -20.63 -2.60 -9.63
CA HIS A 90 -20.13 -3.52 -8.60
C HIS A 90 -19.76 -2.82 -7.28
N LEU A 91 -19.63 -1.50 -7.27
CA LEU A 91 -19.43 -0.66 -6.08
C LEU A 91 -20.74 -0.25 -5.39
N SER A 92 -21.90 -0.79 -5.79
CA SER A 92 -23.23 -0.34 -5.30
C SER A 92 -23.45 -0.56 -3.80
N SER A 93 -22.72 -1.48 -3.16
CA SER A 93 -22.52 -1.45 -1.72
C SER A 93 -21.33 -0.55 -1.45
N ASP A 94 -21.49 0.57 -0.75
CA ASP A 94 -20.51 1.65 -0.48
C ASP A 94 -19.04 1.24 -0.23
N ARG A 95 -18.74 -0.04 0.01
CA ARG A 95 -17.41 -0.62 0.13
C ARG A 95 -17.34 -1.94 -0.64
N LEU A 96 -16.44 -2.03 -1.63
CA LEU A 96 -16.12 -3.26 -2.35
C LEU A 96 -14.70 -3.71 -1.97
N LYS A 97 -14.58 -4.79 -1.20
CA LYS A 97 -13.27 -5.39 -0.91
C LYS A 97 -12.82 -6.24 -2.10
N VAL A 98 -11.77 -5.77 -2.77
CA VAL A 98 -11.12 -6.48 -3.88
C VAL A 98 -9.89 -7.18 -3.35
N THR A 99 -9.82 -8.49 -3.54
CA THR A 99 -8.62 -9.30 -3.27
C THR A 99 -7.94 -9.60 -4.59
N VAL A 100 -6.68 -9.21 -4.72
CA VAL A 100 -5.85 -9.49 -5.88
C VAL A 100 -4.90 -10.61 -5.54
N THR A 101 -4.89 -11.65 -6.36
CA THR A 101 -3.90 -12.71 -6.30
C THR A 101 -3.06 -12.66 -7.56
N VAL A 102 -1.77 -12.35 -7.37
CA VAL A 102 -0.75 -12.31 -8.42
C VAL A 102 0.04 -13.61 -8.36
N ASN A 103 0.09 -14.33 -9.46
CA ASN A 103 0.89 -15.53 -9.60
C ASN A 103 2.03 -15.30 -10.60
N ILE A 104 3.25 -15.49 -10.13
CA ILE A 104 4.49 -15.35 -10.91
C ILE A 104 5.19 -16.70 -10.92
N SER A 105 5.07 -17.44 -12.02
CA SER A 105 5.46 -18.85 -12.10
C SER A 105 4.82 -19.69 -10.98
N ASP A 106 5.59 -20.05 -9.94
CA ASP A 106 5.13 -20.86 -8.79
C ASP A 106 4.92 -20.04 -7.51
N GLN A 107 5.07 -18.71 -7.58
CA GLN A 107 4.96 -17.79 -6.45
C GLN A 107 3.61 -17.07 -6.46
N ILE A 108 2.92 -17.11 -5.34
CA ILE A 108 1.61 -16.49 -5.20
C ILE A 108 1.72 -15.35 -4.18
N PHE A 109 1.36 -14.15 -4.62
CA PHE A 109 1.22 -12.97 -3.78
C PHE A 109 -0.25 -12.58 -3.71
N THR A 110 -0.74 -12.29 -2.52
CA THR A 110 -2.13 -11.91 -2.30
C THR A 110 -2.17 -10.64 -1.47
N ASP A 111 -2.95 -9.67 -1.92
CA ASP A 111 -3.21 -8.44 -1.19
C ASP A 111 -4.64 -7.96 -1.47
N SER A 112 -5.15 -7.05 -0.65
CA SER A 112 -6.54 -6.59 -0.76
C SER A 112 -6.67 -5.09 -0.59
N LEU A 113 -7.48 -4.49 -1.46
CA LEU A 113 -7.87 -3.08 -1.41
C LEU A 113 -9.38 -2.98 -1.19
N THR A 114 -9.81 -2.08 -0.32
CA THR A 114 -11.24 -1.77 -0.18
C THR A 114 -11.56 -0.53 -0.99
N LEU A 115 -12.23 -0.72 -2.13
CA LEU A 115 -12.70 0.35 -2.99
C LEU A 115 -13.95 1.00 -2.39
N ARG A 116 -14.03 2.32 -2.50
CA ARG A 116 -15.18 3.14 -2.11
C ARG A 116 -15.43 4.16 -3.22
N SER A 117 -16.69 4.57 -3.40
CA SER A 117 -17.00 5.64 -4.35
C SER A 117 -16.33 6.95 -3.89
N CYS A 118 -15.26 7.36 -4.59
CA CYS A 118 -14.48 8.56 -4.23
C CYS A 118 -15.34 9.82 -4.04
N PRO A 119 -16.32 10.13 -4.91
CA PRO A 119 -17.16 11.32 -4.77
C PRO A 119 -18.06 11.32 -3.51
N ASN A 120 -18.38 10.14 -2.98
CA ASN A 120 -19.25 9.98 -1.80
C ASN A 120 -18.46 9.99 -0.47
N ILE A 121 -17.14 10.23 -0.51
CA ILE A 121 -16.33 10.39 0.70
C ILE A 121 -16.53 11.82 1.22
N THR A 122 -17.67 12.04 1.88
CA THR A 122 -18.10 13.33 2.49
C THR A 122 -18.22 13.24 4.00
N GLU A 123 -17.45 12.37 4.67
CA GLU A 123 -17.51 12.23 6.12
C GLU A 123 -17.08 13.54 6.81
N ASN A 124 -17.94 14.01 7.72
CA ASN A 124 -18.13 15.41 8.10
C ASN A 124 -17.15 15.91 9.18
N THR A 125 -15.87 15.53 9.10
CA THR A 125 -14.86 15.87 10.12
C THR A 125 -13.48 16.00 9.52
N GLN A 126 -12.79 17.11 9.88
CA GLN A 126 -11.37 17.45 9.71
C GLN A 126 -10.67 17.02 8.39
N SER A 127 -10.01 17.96 7.72
CA SER A 127 -9.37 17.78 6.41
C SER A 127 -8.41 16.59 6.30
N ASP A 128 -7.75 16.18 7.39
CA ASP A 128 -6.86 15.01 7.42
C ASP A 128 -7.58 13.67 7.31
N ALA A 129 -8.68 13.52 8.04
CA ALA A 129 -9.44 12.28 8.08
C ALA A 129 -10.08 12.01 6.70
N GLN A 130 -10.55 13.07 6.05
CA GLN A 130 -11.09 13.01 4.68
C GLN A 130 -10.00 12.66 3.66
N CYS A 131 -8.84 13.31 3.75
CA CYS A 131 -7.71 13.00 2.88
C CYS A 131 -7.26 11.55 3.07
N THR A 132 -7.11 11.09 4.31
CA THR A 132 -6.68 9.73 4.62
C THR A 132 -7.68 8.69 4.11
N ALA A 133 -8.98 8.91 4.33
CA ALA A 133 -10.04 8.04 3.83
C ALA A 133 -10.07 7.99 2.29
N CYS A 134 -9.85 9.14 1.63
CA CYS A 134 -9.78 9.24 0.17
C CYS A 134 -8.61 8.44 -0.40
N VAL A 135 -7.38 8.71 0.06
CA VAL A 135 -6.18 8.05 -0.49
C VAL A 135 -6.18 6.55 -0.16
N SER A 136 -6.66 6.17 1.03
CA SER A 136 -6.77 4.74 1.42
C SER A 136 -7.79 3.96 0.58
N ALA A 137 -8.77 4.65 -0.05
CA ALA A 137 -9.72 4.06 -0.98
C ALA A 137 -9.16 3.93 -2.41
N GLY A 138 -7.91 4.35 -2.66
CA GLY A 138 -7.28 4.35 -3.97
C GLY A 138 -7.61 5.57 -4.84
N CYS A 139 -8.18 6.62 -4.24
CA CYS A 139 -8.61 7.84 -4.92
C CYS A 139 -7.53 8.93 -4.89
N TYR A 140 -7.66 9.92 -5.78
CA TYR A 140 -6.88 11.14 -5.75
C TYR A 140 -7.54 12.20 -4.88
N TRP A 141 -6.76 12.83 -3.99
CA TRP A 141 -7.20 13.96 -3.20
C TRP A 141 -6.81 15.27 -3.90
N ASN A 142 -7.81 16.09 -4.26
CA ASN A 142 -7.59 17.41 -4.84
C ASN A 142 -7.45 18.46 -3.74
N ASN A 143 -6.23 18.97 -3.58
CA ASN A 143 -5.88 19.97 -2.57
C ASN A 143 -6.62 21.30 -2.73
N SER A 144 -6.83 21.77 -3.96
CA SER A 144 -7.47 23.07 -4.23
C SER A 144 -8.99 23.02 -4.08
N GLY A 145 -9.58 21.84 -4.30
CA GLY A 145 -11.03 21.64 -4.23
C GLY A 145 -11.53 20.98 -2.96
N MET A 146 -10.64 20.50 -2.07
CA MET A 146 -10.94 19.64 -0.92
C MET A 146 -11.88 18.49 -1.29
N LYS A 147 -11.62 17.85 -2.43
CA LYS A 147 -12.51 16.85 -3.02
C LYS A 147 -11.75 15.60 -3.37
N CYS A 148 -12.34 14.47 -3.04
CA CYS A 148 -11.87 13.16 -3.43
C CYS A 148 -12.38 12.82 -4.84
N THR A 149 -11.47 12.50 -5.76
CA THR A 149 -11.79 12.19 -7.15
C THR A 149 -11.07 10.92 -7.61
N TRP A 150 -11.58 10.31 -8.68
CA TRP A 150 -10.99 9.10 -9.27
C TRP A 150 -9.70 9.32 -10.07
N THR A 151 -9.23 10.57 -10.21
CA THR A 151 -8.26 10.95 -11.24
C THR A 151 -7.03 11.65 -10.69
N PRO A 152 -5.83 11.09 -10.88
CA PRO A 152 -4.59 11.85 -10.92
C PRO A 152 -4.23 12.17 -12.38
N LYS A 153 -4.06 13.45 -12.72
CA LYS A 153 -3.04 13.81 -13.72
C LYS A 153 -1.70 13.61 -12.99
N SER A 154 -1.10 12.43 -13.18
CA SER A 154 0.26 12.07 -12.75
C SER A 154 0.59 12.24 -11.26
N ALA A 155 0.47 11.18 -10.47
CA ALA A 155 1.42 10.92 -9.39
C ALA A 155 1.47 9.42 -9.07
N PRO A 156 2.56 8.71 -9.41
CA PRO A 156 2.82 7.38 -8.91
C PRO A 156 3.26 7.50 -7.44
N TYR A 157 2.54 6.78 -6.57
CA TYR A 157 2.95 6.40 -5.21
C TYR A 157 3.61 7.51 -4.37
N VAL A 158 2.79 8.24 -3.61
CA VAL A 158 3.26 9.07 -2.49
C VAL A 158 2.60 8.49 -1.24
N HIS A 159 3.38 8.24 -0.18
CA HIS A 159 2.85 7.70 1.08
C HIS A 159 1.65 8.53 1.54
N ILE A 160 0.56 7.87 1.97
CA ILE A 160 -0.68 8.51 2.47
C ILE A 160 -0.33 9.62 3.50
N GLN A 161 0.67 9.35 4.33
CA GLN A 161 1.17 10.27 5.35
C GLN A 161 1.79 11.55 4.78
N ASP A 162 2.37 11.53 3.58
CA ASP A 162 2.99 12.69 2.94
C ASP A 162 1.96 13.57 2.21
N ILE A 163 0.93 12.96 1.61
CA ILE A 163 -0.15 13.67 0.91
C ILE A 163 -1.01 14.45 1.92
N CYS A 164 -1.39 13.79 3.01
CA CYS A 164 -2.33 14.36 3.98
C CYS A 164 -1.66 15.21 5.07
N LYS A 165 -0.32 15.19 5.19
CA LYS A 165 0.43 15.90 6.25
C LYS A 165 0.13 17.40 6.37
N GLN A 166 -0.22 18.04 5.26
CA GLN A 166 -0.42 19.48 5.18
C GLN A 166 -1.71 19.95 5.87
N TYR A 167 -2.61 19.01 6.17
CA TYR A 167 -3.93 19.29 6.69
C TYR A 167 -4.03 19.12 8.20
N SER A 168 -2.98 18.59 8.86
CA SER A 168 -2.95 18.37 10.29
C SER A 168 -2.94 19.71 10.99
N SER A 169 -4.13 20.21 11.28
CA SER A 169 -4.32 21.43 12.03
C SER A 169 -3.76 21.19 13.43
N GLU A 170 -2.69 21.93 13.74
CA GLU A 170 -2.19 22.35 15.06
C GLU A 170 -0.73 21.95 15.31
N LYS A 171 0.18 22.87 14.98
CA LYS A 171 1.58 22.85 15.46
C LYS A 171 1.71 22.82 17.00
N ASN A 172 0.63 23.04 17.75
CA ASN A 172 0.61 23.03 19.22
C ASN A 172 0.19 21.68 19.84
N ASN A 173 -0.54 20.83 19.10
CA ASN A 173 -1.01 19.54 19.59
C ASN A 173 -0.24 18.36 18.98
N MET A 174 0.84 18.64 18.26
CA MET A 174 1.66 17.60 17.66
C MET A 174 2.32 16.76 18.77
N PRO A 175 2.18 15.42 18.73
CA PRO A 175 2.85 14.53 19.68
C PRO A 175 4.36 14.65 19.55
N GLU A 176 5.03 14.80 20.69
CA GLU A 176 6.48 14.95 20.76
C GLU A 176 7.04 13.90 21.71
N ILE A 177 7.92 13.02 21.23
CA ILE A 177 8.66 12.08 22.08
C ILE A 177 9.92 12.78 22.58
N LEU A 178 10.01 12.95 23.91
CA LEU A 178 11.14 13.60 24.56
C LEU A 178 12.19 12.59 25.04
N ALA A 179 11.75 11.42 25.49
CA ALA A 179 12.64 10.37 25.96
C ALA A 179 12.00 8.99 25.83
N LEU A 180 12.87 7.99 25.67
CA LEU A 180 12.54 6.57 25.68
C LEU A 180 13.49 5.87 26.65
N TRP A 181 12.94 5.02 27.53
CA TRP A 181 13.73 4.23 28.48
C TRP A 181 13.31 2.76 28.49
N PRO A 182 14.27 1.82 28.39
CA PRO A 182 15.67 2.05 28.06
C PRO A 182 15.84 2.43 26.57
N ASN A 183 16.88 3.20 26.27
CA ASN A 183 17.26 3.55 24.89
C ASN A 183 18.06 2.43 24.20
N GLU A 184 18.58 1.48 24.98
CA GLU A 184 19.28 0.29 24.51
C GLU A 184 18.57 -0.96 25.02
N VAL A 185 18.35 -1.92 24.14
CA VAL A 185 17.72 -3.20 24.46
C VAL A 185 18.52 -4.32 23.84
N SER A 186 18.56 -5.46 24.53
CA SER A 186 19.17 -6.68 23.98
C SER A 186 18.34 -7.24 22.82
N PHE A 187 18.87 -8.22 22.10
CA PHE A 187 18.11 -8.98 21.08
C PHE A 187 16.80 -9.59 21.62
N HIS A 188 16.76 -9.92 22.92
CA HIS A 188 15.57 -10.44 23.57
C HIS A 188 14.54 -9.37 23.95
N GLY A 189 14.82 -8.10 23.63
CA GLY A 189 13.98 -6.97 23.96
C GLY A 189 13.98 -6.63 25.44
N LYS A 190 13.02 -5.80 25.85
CA LYS A 190 12.78 -5.41 27.24
C LYS A 190 11.30 -5.13 27.45
N ASN A 191 10.76 -5.65 28.55
CA ASN A 191 9.42 -5.31 29.00
C ASN A 191 9.42 -4.00 29.81
N ASN A 192 8.28 -3.31 29.83
CA ASN A 192 8.07 -2.06 30.57
C ASN A 192 8.93 -0.89 30.07
N ALA A 193 9.06 -0.76 28.75
CA ALA A 193 9.63 0.45 28.16
C ALA A 193 8.72 1.66 28.46
N VAL A 194 9.33 2.78 28.84
CA VAL A 194 8.64 4.02 29.19
C VAL A 194 8.94 5.06 28.12
N ILE A 195 7.87 5.59 27.51
CA ILE A 195 7.94 6.76 26.63
C ILE A 195 7.52 7.98 27.44
N LYS A 196 8.33 9.03 27.38
CA LYS A 196 8.00 10.34 27.93
C LYS A 196 7.92 11.35 26.79
N GLY A 197 6.89 12.17 26.80
CA GLY A 197 6.60 13.08 25.71
C GLY A 197 5.47 14.05 26.04
N LYS A 198 5.06 14.83 25.04
CA LYS A 198 3.89 15.70 25.07
C LYS A 198 2.83 15.15 24.12
N ASN A 199 1.57 15.38 24.46
CA ASN A 199 0.42 15.01 23.64
C ASN A 199 0.40 13.53 23.23
N LEU A 200 0.98 12.64 24.05
CA LEU A 200 1.08 11.21 23.76
C LEU A 200 -0.29 10.53 23.88
N GLU A 201 -1.20 11.11 24.65
CA GLU A 201 -2.60 10.72 24.78
C GLU A 201 -3.41 10.90 23.50
N LEU A 202 -2.94 11.72 22.56
CA LEU A 202 -3.55 11.92 21.25
C LEU A 202 -3.11 10.84 20.23
N VAL A 203 -2.18 9.95 20.60
CA VAL A 203 -1.61 8.96 19.71
C VAL A 203 -2.35 7.62 19.84
N GLU A 204 -3.03 7.20 18.79
CA GLU A 204 -3.72 5.90 18.76
C GLU A 204 -2.76 4.70 18.61
N ARG A 205 -1.60 4.91 17.95
CA ARG A 205 -0.60 3.87 17.70
C ARG A 205 0.81 4.43 17.75
N ILE A 206 1.67 3.78 18.52
CA ILE A 206 3.10 4.07 18.59
C ILE A 206 3.87 2.92 17.94
N ARG A 207 4.81 3.26 17.04
CA ARG A 207 5.70 2.29 16.40
C ARG A 207 7.14 2.58 16.80
N PHE A 208 7.80 1.61 17.42
CA PHE A 208 9.22 1.68 17.71
C PHE A 208 10.03 1.29 16.47
N GLN A 209 11.09 2.04 16.19
CA GLN A 209 12.10 1.71 15.19
C GLN A 209 13.47 1.77 15.86
N GLY A 210 14.25 0.71 15.73
CA GLY A 210 15.59 0.61 16.29
C GLY A 210 16.61 0.37 15.19
N LEU A 211 17.81 0.92 15.38
CA LEU A 211 18.99 0.56 14.60
C LEU A 211 19.69 -0.60 15.31
N TRP A 212 19.90 -1.70 14.60
CA TRP A 212 20.65 -2.84 15.12
C TRP A 212 22.13 -2.57 14.94
N THR A 213 22.85 -2.33 16.03
CA THR A 213 24.32 -2.29 16.05
C THR A 213 24.83 -3.63 16.56
N ALA A 214 25.50 -4.40 15.71
CA ALA A 214 26.28 -5.54 16.15
C ALA A 214 27.56 -5.02 16.82
N VAL A 215 27.77 -5.37 18.09
CA VAL A 215 29.02 -5.14 18.83
C VAL A 215 29.78 -6.46 18.89
#